data_AF-A0A3Q3EUM1-F1
#
_entry.id   AF-A0A3Q3EUM1-F1
#
_cell.length_a   1.000
_cell.length_b   1.000
_cell.length_c   1.000
_cell.angle_alpha   90.00
_cell.angle_beta   90.00
_cell.angle_gamma   90.00
#
_symmetry.space_group_name_H-M   'P 1'
#
loop_
_entity.id
_entity.type
_entity.pdbx_description
1 polymer ?
#
loop_
_entity_poly.entity_id
_entity_poly.type
_entity_poly.pdbx_seq_one_letter_code
_entity_poly.pdbx_strand_id
1 'polypeptide(L)'
;MCEKIKKVNSWLGAVFGDQPVPQFEVSTRTVDILYQLAQSSEARCSDTAHLIGDLKQKTSEYQADAAHLQEVLLQGVGLSCTGLSRPAADYVSALVDNAMVLGARDTSLGSFMPAVNSLTSERLEAEKSNRQLERELRALRKRLGATLVLRGTLQEDVEKTAKSQTVESAKAEERMLNMDFVTAKARELSNSRERSEAQLVSRKMDKSVTHQAIVQLSEEVGALKSEIIPLKKKLEPYMDLSPNPSLAQVKIEEAKRELAALDSKLEKNMDFK
;
A
#
# COMPACT_ATOMS: atom_id res chain seq x y z
N MET A 1 44.44 -40.98 23.80
CA MET A 1 43.64 -41.16 22.57
C MET A 1 43.19 -42.61 22.40
N CYS A 2 44.11 -43.59 22.43
CA CYS A 2 43.78 -45.03 22.32
C CYS A 2 42.74 -45.53 23.34
N GLU A 3 42.80 -45.14 24.61
CA GLU A 3 41.83 -45.60 25.62
C GLU A 3 40.42 -45.06 25.39
N LYS A 4 40.30 -43.78 24.99
CA LYS A 4 39.00 -43.16 24.67
C LYS A 4 38.34 -43.86 23.49
N ILE A 5 39.09 -44.16 22.43
CA ILE A 5 38.59 -44.88 21.25
C ILE A 5 38.15 -46.30 21.61
N LYS A 6 38.91 -47.03 22.45
CA LYS A 6 38.52 -48.36 22.92
C LYS A 6 37.20 -48.32 23.70
N LYS A 7 37.03 -47.35 24.61
CA LYS A 7 35.80 -47.18 25.37
C LYS A 7 34.61 -46.83 24.46
N VAL A 8 34.81 -45.93 23.49
CA VAL A 8 33.79 -45.57 22.49
C VAL A 8 33.37 -46.77 21.65
N ASN A 9 34.32 -47.56 21.13
CA ASN A 9 34.00 -48.72 20.30
C ASN A 9 33.28 -49.82 21.10
N SER A 10 33.68 -50.05 22.36
CA SER A 10 32.98 -50.97 23.26
C SER A 10 31.54 -50.52 23.54
N TRP A 11 31.36 -49.23 23.86
CA TRP A 11 30.04 -48.64 24.09
C TRP A 11 29.16 -48.69 22.83
N LEU A 12 29.69 -48.33 21.66
CA LEU A 12 28.97 -48.45 20.39
C LEU A 12 28.56 -49.90 20.12
N GLY A 13 29.45 -50.87 20.35
CA GLY A 13 29.11 -52.29 20.25
C GLY A 13 27.96 -52.70 21.17
N ALA A 14 27.96 -52.22 22.42
CA ALA A 14 26.87 -52.49 23.36
C ALA A 14 25.54 -51.81 22.96
N VAL A 15 25.59 -50.59 22.39
CA VAL A 15 24.41 -49.84 21.94
C VAL A 15 23.77 -50.46 20.70
N PHE A 16 24.58 -50.89 19.74
CA PHE A 16 24.09 -51.49 18.49
C PHE A 16 23.82 -53.01 18.60
N GLY A 17 24.34 -53.67 19.63
CA GLY A 17 24.11 -55.09 19.88
C GLY A 17 24.59 -55.95 18.72
N ASP A 18 23.67 -56.65 18.06
CA ASP A 18 23.95 -57.51 16.91
C ASP A 18 24.04 -56.73 15.57
N GLN A 19 23.69 -55.43 15.57
CA GLN A 19 23.78 -54.60 14.36
C GLN A 19 25.21 -54.07 14.17
N PRO A 20 25.68 -53.96 12.92
CA PRO A 20 26.99 -53.37 12.64
C PRO A 20 26.99 -51.88 13.00
N VAL A 21 28.01 -51.45 13.74
CA VAL A 21 28.22 -50.03 14.08
C VAL A 21 28.43 -49.22 12.80
N PRO A 22 27.64 -48.15 12.55
CA PRO A 22 27.82 -47.29 11.39
C PRO A 22 29.22 -46.70 11.31
N GLN A 23 29.76 -46.59 10.09
CA GLN A 23 31.05 -45.95 9.86
C GLN A 23 30.99 -44.47 10.28
N PHE A 24 31.98 -44.03 11.05
CA PHE A 24 32.10 -42.64 11.49
C PHE A 24 33.54 -42.15 11.33
N GLU A 25 33.70 -40.85 11.20
CA GLU A 25 35.01 -40.21 11.08
C GLU A 25 35.75 -40.21 12.42
N VAL A 26 36.89 -40.90 12.49
CA VAL A 26 37.73 -40.98 13.70
C VAL A 26 38.63 -39.74 13.80
N SER A 27 38.02 -38.59 14.08
CA SER A 27 38.73 -37.35 14.43
C SER A 27 38.87 -37.20 15.95
N THR A 28 39.85 -36.40 16.42
CA THR A 28 39.97 -36.02 17.85
C THR A 28 38.65 -35.52 18.42
N ARG A 29 38.00 -34.60 17.69
CA ARG A 29 36.73 -34.00 18.08
C ARG A 29 35.60 -35.04 18.13
N THR A 30 35.49 -35.90 17.11
CA THR A 30 34.43 -36.93 17.06
C THR A 30 34.59 -37.94 18.19
N VAL A 31 35.82 -38.40 18.44
CA VAL A 31 36.12 -39.34 19.52
C VAL A 31 35.82 -38.73 20.89
N ASP A 32 36.16 -37.46 21.12
CA ASP A 32 35.87 -36.80 22.39
C ASP A 32 34.37 -36.63 22.63
N ILE A 33 33.59 -36.26 21.59
CA ILE A 33 32.13 -36.16 21.68
C ILE A 33 31.50 -37.53 21.99
N LEU A 34 31.90 -38.57 21.25
CA LEU A 34 31.39 -39.92 21.46
C LEU A 34 31.80 -40.47 22.84
N TYR A 35 32.99 -40.13 23.33
CA TYR A 35 33.44 -40.52 24.65
C TYR A 35 32.62 -39.85 25.76
N GLN A 36 32.30 -38.57 25.63
CA GLN A 36 31.40 -37.86 26.56
C GLN A 36 29.98 -38.43 26.53
N LEU A 37 29.49 -38.80 25.34
CA LEU A 37 28.20 -39.43 25.17
C LEU A 37 28.17 -40.83 25.81
N ALA A 38 29.24 -41.62 25.63
CA ALA A 38 29.38 -42.93 26.25
C ALA A 38 29.39 -42.84 27.78
N GLN A 39 30.17 -41.91 28.35
CA GLN A 39 30.18 -41.66 29.80
C GLN A 39 28.81 -41.25 30.32
N SER A 40 28.13 -40.33 29.62
CA SER A 40 26.81 -39.84 30.00
C SER A 40 25.74 -40.93 29.89
N SER A 41 25.81 -41.78 28.87
CA SER A 41 24.94 -42.93 28.68
C SER A 41 25.15 -43.96 29.77
N GLU A 42 26.40 -44.33 30.06
CA GLU A 42 26.76 -45.31 31.08
C GLU A 42 26.30 -44.86 32.47
N ALA A 43 26.55 -43.60 32.83
CA ALA A 43 26.09 -43.01 34.08
C ALA A 43 24.55 -43.08 34.20
N ARG A 44 23.83 -42.63 33.17
CA ARG A 44 22.36 -42.70 33.14
C ARG A 44 21.83 -44.13 33.24
N CYS A 45 22.46 -45.07 32.53
CA CYS A 45 22.08 -46.49 32.57
C CYS A 45 22.32 -47.08 33.96
N SER A 46 23.44 -46.74 34.61
CA SER A 46 23.74 -47.15 35.99
C SER A 46 22.72 -46.58 36.98
N ASP A 47 22.40 -45.28 36.89
CA ASP A 47 21.41 -44.63 37.76
C ASP A 47 20.03 -45.27 37.59
N THR A 48 19.64 -45.55 36.34
CA THR A 48 18.37 -46.24 36.04
C THR A 48 18.37 -47.65 36.60
N ALA A 49 19.48 -48.39 36.48
CA ALA A 49 19.61 -49.74 37.03
C ALA A 49 19.52 -49.74 38.57
N HIS A 50 20.17 -48.77 39.23
CA HIS A 50 20.07 -48.60 40.68
C HIS A 50 18.64 -48.27 41.11
N LEU A 51 17.95 -47.36 40.41
CA LEU A 51 16.54 -47.03 40.68
C LEU A 51 15.63 -48.25 40.52
N ILE A 52 15.82 -49.05 39.46
CA ILE A 52 15.08 -50.30 39.27
C ILE A 52 15.34 -51.27 40.42
N GLY A 53 16.60 -51.40 40.86
CA GLY A 53 16.97 -52.22 42.01
C GLY A 53 16.26 -51.80 43.29
N ASP A 54 16.30 -50.51 43.62
CA ASP A 54 15.62 -49.92 44.78
C ASP A 54 14.11 -50.13 44.72
N LEU A 55 13.46 -49.90 43.58
CA LEU A 55 12.03 -50.12 43.41
C LEU A 55 11.64 -51.59 43.58
N LYS A 56 12.45 -52.53 43.06
CA LYS A 56 12.21 -53.96 43.26
C LYS A 56 12.34 -54.35 44.73
N GLN A 57 13.35 -53.84 45.42
CA GLN A 57 13.54 -54.06 46.85
C GLN A 57 12.34 -53.53 47.65
N LYS A 58 11.96 -52.26 47.45
CA LYS A 58 10.78 -51.66 48.10
C LYS A 58 9.51 -52.43 47.82
N THR A 59 9.32 -52.92 46.59
CA THR A 59 8.17 -53.75 46.23
C THR A 59 8.14 -55.03 47.07
N SER A 60 9.29 -55.70 47.23
CA SER A 60 9.37 -56.90 48.05
C SER A 60 9.15 -56.63 49.55
N GLU A 61 9.66 -55.50 50.06
CA GLU A 61 9.44 -55.07 51.45
C GLU A 61 7.95 -54.78 51.69
N TYR A 62 7.30 -54.01 50.83
CA TYR A 62 5.87 -53.72 50.94
C TYR A 62 4.99 -54.97 50.82
N GLN A 63 5.36 -55.94 49.97
CA GLN A 63 4.65 -57.21 49.87
C GLN A 63 4.77 -58.04 51.16
N ALA A 64 5.96 -58.08 51.75
CA ALA A 64 6.19 -58.77 53.03
C ALA A 64 5.41 -58.10 54.17
N ASP A 65 5.46 -56.77 54.27
CA ASP A 65 4.70 -56.00 55.25
C ASP A 65 3.19 -56.21 55.08
N ALA A 66 2.69 -56.21 53.84
CA ALA A 66 1.27 -56.46 53.56
C ALA A 66 0.84 -57.87 54.01
N ALA A 67 1.65 -58.89 53.74
CA ALA A 67 1.39 -60.26 54.19
C ALA A 67 1.40 -60.36 55.71
N HIS A 68 2.37 -59.70 56.37
CA HIS A 68 2.44 -59.65 57.83
C HIS A 68 1.20 -58.98 58.45
N LEU A 69 0.79 -57.82 57.93
CA LEU A 69 -0.40 -57.10 58.41
C LEU A 69 -1.68 -57.92 58.20
N GLN A 70 -1.80 -58.63 57.07
CA GLN A 70 -2.92 -59.51 56.80
C GLN A 70 -3.00 -60.65 57.84
N GLU A 71 -1.87 -61.25 58.18
CA GLU A 71 -1.80 -62.30 59.20
C GLU A 71 -2.19 -61.75 60.59
N VAL A 72 -1.66 -60.59 60.97
CA VAL A 72 -1.96 -59.94 62.26
C VAL A 72 -3.44 -59.61 62.39
N LEU A 73 -4.07 -59.07 61.33
CA LEU A 73 -5.51 -58.77 61.31
C LEU A 73 -6.37 -60.03 61.46
N LEU A 74 -5.97 -61.11 60.79
CA LEU A 74 -6.68 -62.38 60.86
C LEU A 74 -6.55 -63.02 62.25
N GLN A 75 -5.35 -63.06 62.83
CA GLN A 75 -5.11 -63.69 64.14
C GLN A 75 -5.64 -62.84 65.31
N GLY A 76 -5.50 -61.51 65.24
CA GLY A 76 -5.87 -60.62 66.34
C GLY A 76 -7.35 -60.29 66.40
N VAL A 77 -7.99 -60.06 65.26
CA VAL A 77 -9.38 -59.55 65.18
C VAL A 77 -10.31 -60.48 64.38
N GLY A 78 -9.78 -61.54 63.76
CA GLY A 78 -10.57 -62.44 62.91
C GLY A 78 -11.01 -61.80 61.60
N LEU A 79 -10.41 -60.68 61.20
CA LEU A 79 -10.79 -59.94 60.00
C LEU A 79 -10.09 -60.51 58.76
N SER A 80 -10.87 -60.82 57.74
CA SER A 80 -10.38 -61.21 56.41
C SER A 80 -11.06 -60.37 55.34
N CYS A 81 -10.36 -60.07 54.24
CA CYS A 81 -10.94 -59.41 53.08
C CYS A 81 -12.14 -60.17 52.50
N THR A 82 -12.17 -61.50 52.64
CA THR A 82 -13.29 -62.35 52.20
C THR A 82 -14.47 -62.36 53.18
N GLY A 83 -14.28 -61.89 54.41
CA GLY A 83 -15.31 -61.79 55.44
C GLY A 83 -16.03 -60.45 55.47
N LEU A 84 -15.62 -59.49 54.64
CA LEU A 84 -16.26 -58.18 54.53
C LEU A 84 -17.62 -58.30 53.82
N SER A 85 -18.57 -57.46 54.25
CA SER A 85 -19.79 -57.26 53.47
C SER A 85 -19.45 -56.61 52.13
N ARG A 86 -20.26 -56.87 51.10
CA ARG A 86 -20.05 -56.31 49.75
C ARG A 86 -19.88 -54.76 49.76
N PRO A 87 -20.72 -53.98 50.47
CA PRO A 87 -20.51 -52.52 50.54
C PRO A 87 -19.17 -52.13 51.19
N ALA A 88 -18.75 -52.84 52.23
CA ALA A 88 -17.48 -52.55 52.90
C ALA A 88 -16.27 -52.86 52.00
N ALA A 89 -16.33 -53.97 51.25
CA ALA A 89 -15.34 -54.31 50.24
C ALA A 89 -15.28 -53.23 49.13
N ASP A 90 -16.43 -52.81 48.61
CA ASP A 90 -16.52 -51.77 47.58
C ASP A 90 -15.91 -50.43 48.04
N TYR A 91 -16.15 -50.01 49.30
CA TYR A 91 -15.56 -48.80 49.86
C TYR A 91 -14.04 -48.88 50.01
N VAL A 92 -13.52 -50.02 50.47
CA VAL A 92 -12.08 -50.24 50.63
C VAL A 92 -11.40 -50.28 49.27
N SER A 93 -11.99 -50.96 48.28
CA SER A 93 -11.51 -50.97 46.89
C SER A 93 -11.49 -49.56 46.31
N ALA A 94 -12.57 -48.81 46.44
CA ALA A 94 -12.62 -47.43 45.97
C ALA A 94 -11.55 -46.56 46.65
N LEU A 95 -11.32 -46.73 47.95
CA LEU A 95 -10.29 -45.98 48.68
C LEU A 95 -8.88 -46.29 48.15
N VAL A 96 -8.57 -47.57 47.91
CA VAL A 96 -7.29 -48.01 47.34
C VAL A 96 -7.13 -47.48 45.91
N ASP A 97 -8.16 -47.60 45.07
CA ASP A 97 -8.13 -47.09 43.69
C ASP A 97 -7.87 -45.58 43.66
N ASN A 98 -8.53 -44.82 44.53
CA ASN A 98 -8.27 -43.38 44.66
C ASN A 98 -6.86 -43.08 45.15
N ALA A 99 -6.31 -43.86 46.09
CA ALA A 99 -4.92 -43.71 46.54
C ALA A 99 -3.94 -43.90 45.38
N MET A 100 -4.16 -44.94 44.57
CA MET A 100 -3.32 -45.28 43.43
C MET A 100 -3.39 -44.21 42.33
N VAL A 101 -4.58 -43.70 42.01
CA VAL A 101 -4.76 -42.62 41.03
C VAL A 101 -4.12 -41.31 41.52
N LEU A 102 -4.26 -40.99 42.81
CA LEU A 102 -3.65 -39.80 43.41
C LEU A 102 -2.15 -39.93 43.65
N GLY A 103 -1.58 -41.14 43.52
CA GLY A 103 -0.19 -41.42 43.88
C GLY A 103 0.10 -41.22 45.37
N ALA A 104 -0.90 -41.43 46.23
CA ALA A 104 -0.77 -41.28 47.68
C ALA A 104 0.03 -42.44 48.30
N ARG A 105 0.85 -42.14 49.30
CA ARG A 105 1.68 -43.13 50.00
C ARG A 105 0.84 -44.15 50.79
N ASP A 106 -0.22 -43.68 51.43
CA ASP A 106 -1.11 -44.48 52.26
C ASP A 106 -2.55 -43.93 52.21
N THR A 107 -3.49 -44.67 52.80
CA THR A 107 -4.90 -44.27 52.94
C THR A 107 -5.16 -43.34 54.12
N SER A 108 -4.11 -42.73 54.68
CA SER A 108 -4.28 -41.75 55.75
C SER A 108 -4.75 -40.41 55.21
N LEU A 109 -5.49 -39.67 56.04
CA LEU A 109 -5.92 -38.32 55.70
C LEU A 109 -4.73 -37.38 55.41
N GLY A 110 -3.59 -37.61 56.07
CA GLY A 110 -2.36 -36.84 55.89
C GLY A 110 -1.73 -36.98 54.51
N SER A 111 -1.90 -38.12 53.85
CA SER A 111 -1.46 -38.34 52.47
C SER A 111 -2.52 -37.92 51.45
N PHE A 112 -3.79 -38.19 51.74
CA PHE A 112 -4.90 -37.91 50.82
C PHE A 112 -5.19 -36.42 50.65
N MET A 113 -5.26 -35.66 51.74
CA MET A 113 -5.63 -34.25 51.67
C MET A 113 -4.66 -33.41 50.83
N PRO A 114 -3.32 -33.53 50.99
CA PRO A 114 -2.38 -32.84 50.12
C PRO A 114 -2.48 -33.27 48.65
N ALA A 115 -2.66 -34.57 48.38
CA ALA A 115 -2.76 -35.08 47.02
C ALA A 115 -4.02 -34.54 46.30
N VAL A 116 -5.17 -34.54 46.98
CA VAL A 116 -6.42 -33.95 46.47
C VAL A 116 -6.26 -32.44 46.27
N ASN A 117 -5.61 -31.74 47.20
CA ASN A 117 -5.37 -30.30 47.08
C ASN A 117 -4.42 -29.96 45.92
N SER A 118 -3.37 -30.77 45.69
CA SER A 118 -2.47 -30.62 44.54
C SER A 118 -3.24 -30.76 43.24
N LEU A 119 -3.98 -31.86 43.09
CA LEU A 119 -4.80 -32.12 41.91
C LEU A 119 -5.84 -31.02 41.67
N THR A 120 -6.47 -30.53 42.73
CA THR A 120 -7.45 -29.44 42.65
C THR A 120 -6.79 -28.14 42.18
N SER A 121 -5.59 -27.85 42.68
CA SER A 121 -4.80 -26.67 42.28
C SER A 121 -4.35 -26.75 40.83
N GLU A 122 -3.83 -27.90 40.41
CA GLU A 122 -3.43 -28.18 39.02
C GLU A 122 -4.62 -28.03 38.07
N ARG A 123 -5.78 -28.58 38.45
CA ARG A 123 -7.01 -28.43 37.69
C ARG A 123 -7.41 -26.96 37.55
N LEU A 124 -7.33 -26.17 38.63
CA LEU A 124 -7.69 -24.74 38.59
C LEU A 124 -6.77 -23.94 37.66
N GLU A 125 -5.46 -24.19 37.70
CA GLU A 125 -4.50 -23.53 36.81
C GLU A 125 -4.67 -23.98 35.35
N ALA A 126 -4.98 -25.26 35.11
CA ALA A 126 -5.33 -25.76 33.79
C ALA A 126 -6.62 -25.09 33.25
N GLU A 127 -7.66 -24.95 34.08
CA GLU A 127 -8.89 -24.24 33.70
C GLU A 127 -8.63 -22.76 33.40
N LYS A 128 -7.79 -22.10 34.20
CA LYS A 128 -7.42 -20.69 34.01
C LYS A 128 -6.66 -20.46 32.71
N SER A 129 -5.66 -21.31 32.42
CA SER A 129 -4.89 -21.26 31.17
C SER A 129 -5.78 -21.55 29.95
N ASN A 130 -6.68 -22.53 30.05
CA ASN A 130 -7.63 -22.82 28.99
C ASN A 130 -8.57 -21.63 28.70
N ARG A 131 -9.12 -20.99 29.75
CA ARG A 131 -9.92 -19.76 29.60
C ARG A 131 -9.13 -18.62 28.95
N GLN A 132 -7.83 -18.50 29.23
CA GLN A 132 -6.95 -17.52 28.58
C GLN A 132 -6.81 -17.81 27.08
N LEU A 133 -6.47 -19.05 26.73
CA LEU A 133 -6.34 -19.48 25.34
C LEU A 133 -7.64 -19.28 24.56
N GLU A 134 -8.80 -19.56 25.15
CA GLU A 134 -10.08 -19.30 24.50
C GLU A 134 -10.31 -17.80 24.21
N ARG A 135 -9.90 -16.90 25.12
CA ARG A 135 -10.00 -15.45 24.89
C ARG A 135 -9.09 -15.00 23.75
N GLU A 136 -7.85 -15.47 23.74
CA GLU A 136 -6.89 -15.18 22.68
C GLU A 136 -7.37 -15.70 21.33
N LEU A 137 -7.90 -16.93 21.29
CA LEU A 137 -8.45 -17.55 20.10
C LEU A 137 -9.65 -16.76 19.55
N ARG A 138 -10.56 -16.29 20.43
CA ARG A 138 -11.66 -15.40 20.05
C ARG A 138 -11.14 -14.08 19.47
N ALA A 139 -10.12 -13.48 20.09
CA ALA A 139 -9.52 -12.24 19.60
C ALA A 139 -8.83 -12.42 18.23
N LEU A 140 -8.10 -13.53 18.04
CA LEU A 140 -7.48 -13.88 16.78
C LEU A 140 -8.51 -14.12 15.67
N ARG A 141 -9.61 -14.83 15.96
CA ARG A 141 -10.71 -15.00 15.00
C ARG A 141 -11.31 -13.67 14.56
N LYS A 142 -11.54 -12.74 15.50
CA LYS A 142 -12.06 -11.40 15.18
C LYS A 142 -11.08 -10.61 14.30
N ARG A 143 -9.79 -10.65 14.62
CA ARG A 143 -8.73 -10.02 13.81
C ARG A 143 -8.65 -10.61 12.41
N LEU A 144 -8.68 -11.93 12.30
CA LEU A 144 -8.67 -12.63 11.02
C LEU A 144 -9.87 -12.21 10.16
N GLY A 145 -11.07 -12.15 10.74
CA GLY A 145 -12.26 -11.65 10.04
C GLY A 145 -12.07 -10.23 9.49
N ALA A 146 -11.55 -9.30 10.31
CA ALA A 146 -11.29 -7.93 9.88
C ALA A 146 -10.22 -7.86 8.76
N THR A 147 -9.14 -8.64 8.88
CA THR A 147 -8.08 -8.70 7.85
C THR A 147 -8.59 -9.29 6.54
N LEU A 148 -9.48 -10.29 6.59
CA LEU A 148 -10.08 -10.87 5.38
C LEU A 148 -10.98 -9.87 4.65
N VAL A 149 -11.77 -9.08 5.38
CA VAL A 149 -12.58 -7.99 4.81
C VAL A 149 -11.67 -6.94 4.16
N LEU A 150 -10.63 -6.48 4.86
CA LEU A 150 -9.68 -5.50 4.32
C LEU A 150 -8.96 -6.01 3.07
N ARG A 151 -8.62 -7.31 3.02
CA ARG A 151 -8.04 -7.93 1.83
C ARG A 151 -9.01 -7.88 0.65
N GLY A 152 -10.29 -8.14 0.89
CA GLY A 152 -11.34 -8.05 -0.14
C GLY A 152 -11.44 -6.64 -0.71
N THR A 153 -11.52 -5.62 0.15
CA THR A 153 -11.60 -4.22 -0.30
C THR A 153 -10.34 -3.78 -1.06
N LEU A 154 -9.14 -4.18 -0.60
CA LEU A 154 -7.90 -3.88 -1.30
C LEU A 154 -7.83 -4.54 -2.68
N GLN A 155 -8.36 -5.76 -2.82
CA GLN A 155 -8.42 -6.43 -4.12
C GLN A 155 -9.34 -5.67 -5.09
N GLU A 156 -10.52 -5.24 -4.63
CA GLU A 156 -11.44 -4.41 -5.42
C GLU A 156 -10.81 -3.07 -5.83
N ASP A 157 -10.11 -2.41 -4.90
CA ASP A 157 -9.41 -1.15 -5.17
C ASP A 157 -8.29 -1.32 -6.20
N VAL A 158 -7.52 -2.41 -6.13
CA VAL A 158 -6.48 -2.74 -7.11
C VAL A 158 -7.09 -2.96 -8.49
N GLU A 159 -8.19 -3.73 -8.59
CA GLU A 159 -8.88 -3.96 -9.86
C GLU A 159 -9.44 -2.66 -10.46
N LYS A 160 -10.02 -1.79 -9.62
CA LYS A 160 -10.53 -0.48 -10.04
C LYS A 160 -9.40 0.43 -10.52
N THR A 161 -8.30 0.47 -9.78
CA THR A 161 -7.12 1.27 -10.12
C THR A 161 -6.48 0.80 -11.42
N ALA A 162 -6.38 -0.52 -11.62
CA ALA A 162 -5.88 -1.10 -12.87
C ALA A 162 -6.75 -0.69 -14.07
N LYS A 163 -8.09 -0.76 -13.93
CA LYS A 163 -9.01 -0.29 -14.97
C LYS A 163 -8.82 1.20 -15.27
N SER A 164 -8.78 2.06 -14.25
CA SER A 164 -8.53 3.50 -14.48
C SER A 164 -7.18 3.78 -15.12
N GLN A 165 -6.14 3.02 -14.75
CA GLN A 165 -4.80 3.17 -15.31
C GLN A 165 -4.79 2.85 -16.81
N THR A 166 -5.48 1.79 -17.24
CA THR A 166 -5.57 1.47 -18.69
C THR A 166 -6.25 2.59 -19.47
N VAL A 167 -7.32 3.18 -18.93
CA VAL A 167 -8.05 4.29 -19.57
C VAL A 167 -7.19 5.55 -19.63
N GLU A 168 -6.54 5.93 -18.53
CA GLU A 168 -5.68 7.12 -18.52
C GLU A 168 -4.42 6.93 -19.37
N SER A 169 -3.88 5.72 -19.45
CA SER A 169 -2.77 5.40 -20.37
C SER A 169 -3.17 5.62 -21.83
N ALA A 170 -4.34 5.11 -22.23
CA ALA A 170 -4.84 5.30 -23.60
C ALA A 170 -5.09 6.78 -23.92
N LYS A 171 -5.66 7.55 -22.98
CA LYS A 171 -5.83 9.00 -23.14
C LYS A 171 -4.50 9.75 -23.20
N ALA A 172 -3.51 9.35 -22.41
CA ALA A 172 -2.19 9.96 -22.43
C ALA A 172 -1.49 9.72 -23.78
N GLU A 173 -1.62 8.50 -24.32
CA GLU A 173 -1.12 8.16 -25.66
C GLU A 173 -1.80 8.98 -26.75
N GLU A 174 -3.13 9.12 -26.70
CA GLU A 174 -3.88 9.99 -27.63
C GLU A 174 -3.41 11.44 -27.56
N ARG A 175 -3.24 11.98 -26.34
CA ARG A 175 -2.73 13.35 -26.14
C ARG A 175 -1.31 13.52 -26.68
N MET A 176 -0.46 12.51 -26.53
CA MET A 176 0.90 12.52 -27.05
C MET A 176 0.91 12.56 -28.58
N LEU A 177 0.10 11.73 -29.24
CA LEU A 177 -0.06 11.76 -30.70
C LEU A 177 -0.60 13.10 -31.19
N ASN A 178 -1.58 13.68 -30.50
CA ASN A 178 -2.10 15.01 -30.82
C ASN A 178 -1.03 16.10 -30.65
N MET A 179 -0.21 16.03 -29.60
CA MET A 179 0.91 16.95 -29.40
C MET A 179 1.92 16.84 -30.54
N ASP A 180 2.28 15.62 -30.95
CA ASP A 180 3.20 15.38 -32.07
C ASP A 180 2.64 15.93 -33.38
N PHE A 181 1.34 15.76 -33.62
CA PHE A 181 0.67 16.35 -34.79
C PHE A 181 0.72 17.89 -34.77
N VAL A 182 0.36 18.51 -33.64
CA VAL A 182 0.35 19.98 -33.51
C VAL A 182 1.75 20.55 -33.65
N THR A 183 2.76 19.92 -33.06
CA THR A 183 4.16 20.36 -33.17
C THR A 183 4.69 20.21 -34.59
N ALA A 184 4.36 19.11 -35.28
CA ALA A 184 4.68 18.95 -36.70
C ALA A 184 4.01 20.03 -37.57
N LYS A 185 2.73 20.33 -37.32
CA LYS A 185 1.99 21.35 -38.07
C LYS A 185 2.53 22.76 -37.82
N ALA A 186 2.87 23.09 -36.57
CA ALA A 186 3.51 24.35 -36.22
C ALA A 186 4.84 24.54 -36.96
N ARG A 187 5.66 23.48 -37.06
CA ARG A 187 6.92 23.50 -37.80
C ARG A 187 6.69 23.70 -39.30
N GLU A 188 5.71 23.02 -39.89
CA GLU A 188 5.34 23.19 -41.31
C GLU A 188 4.92 24.64 -41.61
N LEU A 189 4.05 25.21 -40.77
CA LEU A 189 3.58 26.59 -40.91
C LEU A 189 4.72 27.60 -40.75
N SER A 190 5.64 27.38 -39.78
CA SER A 190 6.84 28.21 -39.62
C SER A 190 7.70 28.18 -40.88
N ASN A 191 7.99 26.98 -41.40
CA ASN A 191 8.78 26.82 -42.62
C ASN A 191 8.09 27.45 -43.84
N SER A 192 6.76 27.39 -43.92
CA SER A 192 5.99 28.04 -44.99
C SER A 192 6.01 29.55 -44.87
N ARG A 193 5.89 30.08 -43.65
CA ARG A 193 6.00 31.51 -43.35
C ARG A 193 7.37 32.04 -43.73
N GLU A 194 8.45 31.38 -43.30
CA GLU A 194 9.83 31.75 -43.66
C GLU A 194 10.04 31.77 -45.17
N ARG A 195 9.51 30.77 -45.89
CA ARG A 195 9.54 30.74 -47.36
C ARG A 195 8.81 31.93 -47.98
N SER A 196 7.61 32.24 -47.52
CA SER A 196 6.83 33.40 -48.00
C SER A 196 7.51 34.73 -47.67
N GLU A 197 8.07 34.87 -46.47
CA GLU A 197 8.87 36.05 -46.07
C GLU A 197 10.10 36.21 -46.97
N ALA A 198 10.85 35.14 -47.22
CA ALA A 198 11.98 35.16 -48.14
C ALA A 198 11.56 35.55 -49.57
N GLN A 199 10.40 35.08 -50.04
CA GLN A 199 9.84 35.49 -51.33
C GLN A 199 9.51 36.99 -51.36
N LEU A 200 8.88 37.53 -50.32
CA LEU A 200 8.58 38.97 -50.21
C LEU A 200 9.86 39.82 -50.22
N VAL A 201 10.89 39.40 -49.48
CA VAL A 201 12.21 40.05 -49.46
C VAL A 201 12.87 40.00 -50.84
N SER A 202 12.85 38.83 -51.50
CA SER A 202 13.45 38.67 -52.85
C SER A 202 12.79 39.57 -53.90
N ARG A 203 11.49 39.80 -53.79
CA ARG A 203 10.71 40.68 -54.67
C ARG A 203 10.86 42.16 -54.32
N LYS A 204 11.69 42.51 -53.32
CA LYS A 204 11.87 43.87 -52.78
C LYS A 204 10.53 44.55 -52.51
N MET A 205 9.59 43.82 -51.92
CA MET A 205 8.28 44.37 -51.59
C MET A 205 8.44 45.48 -50.54
N ASP A 206 8.04 46.69 -50.90
CA ASP A 206 8.06 47.84 -50.00
C ASP A 206 6.89 47.75 -49.00
N LYS A 207 7.16 48.09 -47.73
CA LYS A 207 6.16 48.08 -46.65
C LYS A 207 5.00 49.05 -46.95
N SER A 208 5.23 50.05 -47.80
CA SER A 208 4.22 50.99 -48.31
C SER A 208 3.10 50.33 -49.11
N VAL A 209 3.33 49.15 -49.71
CA VAL A 209 2.35 48.40 -50.53
C VAL A 209 1.60 47.34 -49.71
N THR A 210 1.82 47.31 -48.38
CA THR A 210 1.07 46.41 -47.50
C THR A 210 -0.40 46.83 -47.44
N HIS A 211 -1.33 45.87 -47.34
CA HIS A 211 -2.76 46.16 -47.20
C HIS A 211 -3.03 47.22 -46.12
N GLN A 212 -2.37 47.11 -44.96
CA GLN A 212 -2.49 48.07 -43.87
C GLN A 212 -2.06 49.50 -44.28
N ALA A 213 -0.94 49.64 -45.00
CA ALA A 213 -0.45 50.94 -45.46
C ALA A 213 -1.35 51.53 -46.55
N ILE A 214 -1.89 50.71 -47.46
CA ILE A 214 -2.85 51.14 -48.49
C ILE A 214 -4.17 51.60 -47.85
N VAL A 215 -4.66 50.88 -46.84
CA VAL A 215 -5.87 51.26 -46.10
C VAL A 215 -5.64 52.60 -45.41
N GLN A 216 -4.53 52.77 -44.68
CA GLN A 216 -4.18 54.04 -44.04
C GLN A 216 -4.08 55.19 -45.07
N LEU A 217 -3.40 54.98 -46.20
CA LEU A 217 -3.29 55.99 -47.26
C LEU A 217 -4.66 56.33 -47.87
N SER A 218 -5.55 55.34 -48.00
CA SER A 218 -6.90 55.55 -48.52
C SER A 218 -7.78 56.35 -47.54
N GLU A 219 -7.61 56.11 -46.23
CA GLU A 219 -8.26 56.86 -45.16
C GLU A 219 -7.75 58.31 -45.15
N GLU A 220 -6.44 58.52 -45.29
CA GLU A 220 -5.82 59.85 -45.42
C GLU A 220 -6.29 60.60 -46.66
N VAL A 221 -6.33 59.94 -47.82
CA VAL A 221 -6.88 60.54 -49.06
C VAL A 221 -8.36 60.85 -48.92
N GLY A 222 -9.12 60.01 -48.23
CA GLY A 222 -10.52 60.25 -47.90
C GLY A 222 -10.70 61.51 -47.03
N ALA A 223 -9.88 61.63 -45.98
CA ALA A 223 -9.85 62.80 -45.11
C ALA A 223 -9.47 64.07 -45.90
N LEU A 224 -8.39 64.03 -46.67
CA LEU A 224 -7.96 65.15 -47.51
C LEU A 224 -9.01 65.53 -48.57
N LYS A 225 -9.69 64.56 -49.18
CA LYS A 225 -10.81 64.85 -50.10
C LYS A 225 -11.96 65.55 -49.38
N SER A 226 -12.29 65.12 -48.16
CA SER A 226 -13.33 65.77 -47.35
C SER A 226 -12.98 67.23 -46.99
N GLU A 227 -11.69 67.57 -46.90
CA GLU A 227 -11.21 68.94 -46.69
C GLU A 227 -11.13 69.76 -48.00
N ILE A 228 -10.70 69.14 -49.11
CA ILE A 228 -10.56 69.81 -50.40
C ILE A 228 -11.91 70.17 -51.02
N ILE A 229 -12.95 69.34 -50.87
CA ILE A 229 -14.30 69.61 -51.41
C ILE A 229 -14.85 70.98 -50.96
N PRO A 230 -14.91 71.31 -49.65
CA PRO A 230 -15.39 72.61 -49.20
C PRO A 230 -14.43 73.76 -49.55
N LEU A 231 -13.12 73.54 -49.58
CA LEU A 231 -12.14 74.54 -50.01
C LEU A 231 -12.30 74.88 -51.50
N LYS A 232 -12.51 73.89 -52.37
CA LYS A 232 -12.76 74.09 -53.79
C LYS A 232 -14.07 74.82 -54.02
N LYS A 233 -15.14 74.49 -53.27
CA LYS A 233 -16.43 75.21 -53.31
C LYS A 233 -16.30 76.67 -52.87
N LYS A 234 -15.38 76.99 -51.95
CA LYS A 234 -15.05 78.38 -51.58
C LYS A 234 -14.25 79.10 -52.66
N LEU A 235 -13.44 78.38 -53.45
CA LEU A 235 -12.59 78.95 -54.50
C LEU A 235 -13.34 79.14 -55.84
N GLU A 236 -14.36 78.34 -56.11
CA GLU A 236 -15.15 78.32 -57.35
C GLU A 236 -15.72 79.70 -57.76
N PRO A 237 -16.25 80.54 -56.85
CA PRO A 237 -16.68 81.91 -57.18
C PRO A 237 -15.55 82.85 -57.60
N TYR A 238 -14.30 82.50 -57.27
CA TYR A 238 -13.11 83.30 -57.59
C TYR A 238 -12.39 82.85 -58.86
N MET A 239 -12.79 81.74 -59.48
CA MET A 239 -12.14 81.21 -60.69
C MET A 239 -12.48 82.00 -61.96
N ASP A 240 -13.57 82.78 -61.95
CA ASP A 240 -13.97 83.66 -63.06
C ASP A 240 -13.21 85.01 -63.05
N LEU A 241 -12.49 85.30 -61.97
CA LEU A 241 -11.64 86.48 -61.85
C LEU A 241 -10.28 86.20 -62.49
N SER A 242 -9.78 87.13 -63.32
CA SER A 242 -8.46 86.96 -63.92
C SER A 242 -7.38 86.92 -62.83
N PRO A 243 -6.32 86.09 -62.95
CA PRO A 243 -5.26 85.97 -61.94
C PRO A 243 -4.50 87.27 -61.61
N ASN A 244 -4.69 88.32 -62.40
CA ASN A 244 -4.10 89.64 -62.18
C ASN A 244 -5.11 90.55 -61.42
N PRO A 245 -4.79 91.01 -60.19
CA PRO A 245 -5.70 91.75 -59.33
C PRO A 245 -6.20 93.07 -59.94
N SER A 246 -5.41 93.70 -60.82
CA SER A 246 -5.79 94.96 -61.48
C SER A 246 -6.88 94.75 -62.55
N LEU A 247 -6.83 93.63 -63.29
CA LEU A 247 -7.85 93.29 -64.29
C LEU A 247 -9.13 92.74 -63.65
N ALA A 248 -9.02 92.07 -62.50
CA ALA A 248 -10.15 91.61 -61.70
C ALA A 248 -10.99 92.79 -61.17
N GLN A 249 -10.35 93.87 -60.71
CA GLN A 249 -11.04 95.10 -60.30
C GLN A 249 -11.81 95.76 -61.44
N VAL A 250 -11.26 95.78 -62.66
CA VAL A 250 -11.94 96.34 -63.84
C VAL A 250 -13.20 95.52 -64.18
N LYS A 251 -13.12 94.19 -64.18
CA LYS A 251 -14.28 93.33 -64.44
C LYS A 251 -15.34 93.40 -63.34
N ILE A 252 -14.94 93.58 -62.08
CA ILE A 252 -15.88 93.82 -60.97
C ILE A 252 -16.61 95.15 -61.16
N GLU A 253 -15.91 96.21 -61.58
CA GLU A 253 -16.53 97.52 -61.85
C GLU A 253 -17.40 97.51 -63.11
N GLU A 254 -17.04 96.78 -64.17
CA GLU A 254 -17.90 96.56 -65.34
C GLU A 254 -19.18 95.79 -64.97
N ALA A 255 -19.07 94.70 -64.20
CA ALA A 255 -20.24 93.96 -63.73
C ALA A 255 -21.13 94.80 -62.79
N LYS A 256 -20.55 95.65 -61.92
CA LYS A 256 -21.32 96.61 -61.13
C LYS A 256 -22.07 97.62 -61.99
N ARG A 257 -21.47 98.09 -63.09
CA ARG A 257 -22.14 98.99 -64.03
C ARG A 257 -23.26 98.28 -64.81
N GLU A 258 -23.08 97.03 -65.20
CA GLU A 258 -24.14 96.22 -65.82
C GLU A 258 -25.28 95.92 -64.86
N LEU A 259 -24.98 95.64 -63.59
CA LEU A 259 -25.99 95.40 -62.56
C LEU A 259 -26.77 96.68 -62.22
N ALA A 260 -26.09 97.83 -62.09
CA ALA A 260 -26.75 99.13 -61.96
C ALA A 260 -27.63 99.47 -63.18
N ALA A 261 -27.22 99.06 -64.40
CA ALA A 261 -28.02 99.24 -65.60
C ALA A 261 -29.26 98.31 -65.63
N LEU A 262 -29.15 97.09 -65.10
CA LEU A 262 -30.26 96.15 -64.96
C LEU A 262 -31.23 96.53 -63.83
N ASP A 263 -30.73 96.99 -62.69
CA ASP A 263 -31.54 97.51 -61.58
C ASP A 263 -32.30 98.77 -62.01
N SER A 264 -31.65 99.68 -62.76
CA SER A 264 -32.35 100.83 -63.34
C SER A 264 -33.37 100.44 -64.43
N LYS A 265 -33.19 99.26 -65.07
CA LYS A 265 -34.19 98.64 -65.97
C LYS A 265 -35.32 97.95 -65.20
N LEU A 266 -35.05 97.43 -64.00
CA LEU A 266 -36.03 96.83 -63.10
C LEU A 266 -36.89 97.91 -62.42
N GLU A 267 -36.27 99.00 -61.96
CA GLU A 267 -36.96 100.19 -61.43
C GLU A 267 -37.88 100.82 -62.48
N LYS A 268 -37.48 100.85 -63.76
CA LYS A 268 -38.36 101.28 -64.87
C LYS A 268 -39.52 100.33 -65.20
N ASN A 269 -39.48 99.08 -64.74
CA ASN A 269 -40.55 98.09 -64.95
C ASN A 269 -41.42 97.86 -63.69
N MET A 270 -41.15 98.57 -62.60
CA MET A 270 -41.89 98.46 -61.32
C MET A 270 -42.84 99.62 -61.03
N ASP A 271 -42.96 100.63 -61.91
CA ASP A 271 -44.01 101.65 -61.83
C ASP A 271 -45.29 101.20 -62.56
N PHE A 272 -46.07 100.31 -61.94
CA PHE A 272 -47.53 100.18 -62.14
C PHE A 272 -48.18 99.42 -60.95
N LYS A 273 -48.96 100.18 -60.15
CA LYS A 273 -49.88 99.85 -59.03
C LYS A 273 -49.33 99.53 -57.65
#